data_AF-A0A9W3KLZ2-F1
#
_entry.id   AF-A0A9W3KLZ2-F1
#
_cell.length_a   1.000
_cell.length_b   1.000
_cell.length_c   1.000
_cell.angle_alpha   90.00
_cell.angle_beta   90.00
_cell.angle_gamma   90.00
#
_symmetry.space_group_name_H-M   'P 1'
#
loop_
_entity.id
_entity.type
_entity.pdbx_description
1 polymer ?
#
loop_
_entity_poly.entity_id
_entity_poly.type
_entity_poly.pdbx_seq_one_letter_code
_entity_poly.pdbx_strand_id
1 'polypeptide(L)'
;MPVNIFKDSNYKIVMDTFIFTRSITNVEMKDFDESSELDFRDRYNSYVSNKNINLKKDFKLLIIHMKHEINEKAKSSPLEGFVLNKGSGLVIGDKELASGNQFLEYQQTYITTDYMVGRTIKESGNIVLAIPNEYAKNKSLQLKLVQKIDGKNQLVYIDLN
;
A
#
# COMPACT_ATOMS: atom_id res chain seq x y z
N MET A 1 -3.67 -10.04 12.18
CA MET A 1 -4.76 -9.20 12.73
C MET A 1 -4.87 -7.93 11.91
N PRO A 2 -6.07 -7.37 11.71
CA PRO A 2 -6.23 -6.13 10.95
C PRO A 2 -5.49 -4.96 11.63
N VAL A 3 -4.81 -4.12 10.84
CA VAL A 3 -4.09 -2.93 11.31
C VAL A 3 -4.77 -1.69 10.74
N ASN A 4 -5.40 -0.90 11.60
CA ASN A 4 -5.99 0.39 11.19
C ASN A 4 -4.86 1.35 10.86
N ILE A 5 -4.77 1.84 9.62
CA ILE A 5 -3.72 2.78 9.22
C ILE A 5 -4.23 4.21 9.16
N PHE A 6 -5.52 4.42 8.90
CA PHE A 6 -6.11 5.75 8.91
C PHE A 6 -7.48 5.69 9.56
N LYS A 7 -7.78 6.67 10.41
CA LYS A 7 -9.11 6.90 10.94
C LYS A 7 -9.34 8.40 11.02
N ASP A 8 -10.45 8.85 10.46
CA ASP A 8 -10.93 10.21 10.59
C ASP A 8 -12.39 10.18 11.01
N SER A 9 -12.65 10.58 12.25
CA SER A 9 -14.01 10.66 12.81
C SER A 9 -14.81 11.86 12.29
N ASN A 10 -14.17 12.79 11.56
CA ASN A 10 -14.80 13.96 10.96
C ASN A 10 -14.72 13.92 9.41
N TYR A 11 -14.63 12.72 8.83
CA TYR A 11 -14.45 12.56 7.40
C TYR A 11 -15.70 13.01 6.64
N LYS A 12 -15.55 14.04 5.80
CA LYS A 12 -16.67 14.63 5.07
C LYS A 12 -16.88 13.91 3.74
N ILE A 13 -18.10 13.44 3.56
CA ILE A 13 -18.56 12.83 2.33
C ILE A 13 -19.80 13.59 1.88
N VAL A 14 -19.66 14.32 0.77
CA VAL A 14 -20.69 15.27 0.31
C VAL A 14 -20.96 16.30 1.42
N MET A 15 -22.12 16.28 2.06
CA MET A 15 -22.53 17.22 3.12
C MET A 15 -22.58 16.56 4.50
N ASP A 16 -22.41 15.25 4.57
CA ASP A 16 -22.53 14.47 5.80
C ASP A 16 -21.14 14.09 6.33
N THR A 17 -21.05 13.96 7.65
CA THR A 17 -19.81 13.60 8.35
C THR A 17 -19.90 12.15 8.80
N PHE A 18 -18.87 11.37 8.49
CA PHE A 18 -18.78 9.95 8.82
C PHE A 18 -17.48 9.67 9.56
N ILE A 19 -17.45 8.54 10.26
CA ILE A 19 -16.21 7.93 10.72
C ILE A 19 -15.68 7.06 9.58
N PHE A 20 -14.60 7.49 8.94
CA PHE A 20 -13.91 6.70 7.92
C PHE A 20 -12.71 5.99 8.53
N THR A 21 -12.57 4.71 8.23
CA THR A 21 -11.42 3.88 8.63
C THR A 21 -10.84 3.17 7.41
N ARG A 22 -9.52 3.20 7.28
CA ARG A 22 -8.76 2.40 6.32
C ARG A 22 -7.82 1.48 7.09
N SER A 23 -7.89 0.19 6.76
CA SER A 23 -7.15 -0.85 7.47
C SER A 23 -6.49 -1.82 6.51
N ILE A 24 -5.33 -2.33 6.92
CA ILE A 24 -4.69 -3.47 6.29
C ILE A 24 -5.27 -4.72 6.94
N THR A 25 -5.86 -5.61 6.13
CA THR A 25 -6.49 -6.84 6.62
C THR A 25 -5.52 -8.02 6.58
N ASN A 26 -4.67 -8.06 5.56
CA ASN A 26 -3.66 -9.09 5.37
C ASN A 26 -2.47 -8.54 4.57
N VAL A 27 -1.29 -9.09 4.79
CA VAL A 27 -0.10 -8.85 3.97
C VAL A 27 0.46 -10.20 3.56
N GLU A 28 0.68 -10.40 2.27
CA GLU A 28 1.24 -11.64 1.74
C GLU A 28 2.39 -11.35 0.78
N MET A 29 3.40 -12.20 0.81
CA MET A 29 4.51 -12.18 -0.15
C MET A 29 4.51 -13.49 -0.92
N LYS A 30 4.55 -13.41 -2.26
CA LYS A 30 4.54 -14.56 -3.15
C LYS A 30 5.40 -14.35 -4.39
N ASP A 31 5.60 -15.41 -5.15
CA ASP A 31 6.20 -15.32 -6.48
C ASP A 31 5.25 -14.67 -7.49
N PHE A 32 5.83 -13.97 -8.48
CA PHE A 32 5.07 -13.51 -9.63
C PHE A 32 4.69 -14.70 -10.53
N ASP A 33 3.42 -14.74 -10.90
CA ASP A 33 2.87 -15.57 -11.97
C ASP A 33 2.47 -14.69 -13.18
N GLU A 34 1.95 -15.28 -14.25
CA GLU A 34 1.53 -14.53 -15.43
C GLU A 34 0.44 -13.48 -15.14
N SER A 35 -0.56 -13.85 -14.34
CA SER A 35 -1.69 -12.96 -14.05
C SER A 35 -1.27 -11.77 -13.18
N SER A 36 -0.47 -12.02 -12.16
CA SER A 36 0.03 -10.98 -11.26
C SER A 36 1.08 -10.09 -11.91
N GLU A 37 1.86 -10.60 -12.87
CA GLU A 37 2.74 -9.76 -13.68
C GLU A 37 1.94 -8.77 -14.54
N LEU A 38 0.86 -9.23 -15.17
CA LEU A 38 -0.02 -8.36 -15.97
C LEU A 38 -0.69 -7.28 -15.10
N ASP A 39 -1.32 -7.67 -13.98
CA ASP A 39 -1.94 -6.71 -13.04
C ASP A 39 -0.91 -5.69 -12.50
N PHE A 40 0.31 -6.14 -12.21
CA PHE A 40 1.36 -5.24 -11.76
C PHE A 40 1.80 -4.26 -12.84
N ARG A 41 1.97 -4.73 -14.09
CA ARG A 41 2.32 -3.88 -15.24
C ARG A 41 1.24 -2.86 -15.52
N ASP A 42 -0.05 -3.21 -15.40
CA ASP A 42 -1.14 -2.26 -15.59
C ASP A 42 -1.08 -1.09 -14.59
N ARG A 43 -0.63 -1.36 -13.35
CA ARG A 43 -0.51 -0.35 -12.28
C ARG A 43 0.76 0.49 -12.37
N TYR A 44 1.88 -0.07 -12.86
CA TYR A 44 3.21 0.58 -12.83
C TYR A 44 3.87 0.72 -14.20
N ASN A 45 3.09 0.63 -15.29
CA ASN A 45 3.55 0.43 -16.66
C ASN A 45 4.72 1.35 -17.08
N SER A 46 4.63 2.64 -16.75
CA SER A 46 5.60 3.66 -17.17
C SER A 46 7.03 3.36 -16.70
N TYR A 47 7.20 2.75 -15.53
CA TYR A 47 8.55 2.43 -15.02
C TYR A 47 8.99 1.04 -15.46
N VAL A 48 8.11 0.05 -15.37
CA VAL A 48 8.44 -1.37 -15.64
C VAL A 48 8.78 -1.59 -17.12
N SER A 49 7.99 -1.01 -18.03
CA SER A 49 8.18 -1.20 -19.47
C SER A 49 9.40 -0.44 -19.99
N ASN A 50 9.69 0.75 -19.46
CA ASN A 50 10.84 1.56 -19.87
C ASN A 50 12.19 0.98 -19.41
N LYS A 51 12.20 0.15 -18.37
CA LYS A 51 13.43 -0.40 -17.76
C LYS A 51 13.64 -1.89 -18.06
N ASN A 52 12.77 -2.52 -18.86
CA ASN A 52 12.81 -3.94 -19.21
C ASN A 52 12.99 -4.87 -17.99
N ILE A 53 12.23 -4.60 -16.93
CA ILE A 53 12.34 -5.33 -15.65
C ILE A 53 11.74 -6.73 -15.79
N ASN A 54 12.49 -7.75 -15.35
CA ASN A 54 12.03 -9.14 -15.28
C ASN A 54 11.46 -9.45 -13.88
N LEU A 55 10.15 -9.21 -13.70
CA LEU A 55 9.46 -9.33 -12.42
C LEU A 55 9.54 -10.76 -11.85
N LYS A 56 9.30 -11.79 -12.68
CA LYS A 56 9.32 -13.19 -12.25
C LYS A 56 10.68 -13.68 -11.75
N LYS A 57 11.76 -13.20 -12.36
CA LYS A 57 13.11 -13.66 -12.03
C LYS A 57 13.70 -12.91 -10.85
N ASP A 58 13.48 -11.60 -10.79
CA ASP A 58 14.29 -10.72 -9.94
C ASP A 58 13.53 -10.20 -8.71
N PHE A 59 12.20 -10.41 -8.63
CA PHE A 59 11.35 -9.83 -7.59
C PHE A 59 10.39 -10.86 -6.97
N LYS A 60 10.02 -10.61 -5.71
CA LYS A 60 8.80 -11.14 -5.07
C LYS A 60 7.69 -10.11 -5.15
N LEU A 61 6.46 -10.57 -5.22
CA LEU A 61 5.26 -9.74 -5.15
C LEU A 61 4.79 -9.65 -3.69
N LEU A 62 4.74 -8.44 -3.16
CA LEU A 62 4.05 -8.12 -1.91
C LEU A 62 2.64 -7.63 -2.24
N ILE A 63 1.63 -8.22 -1.62
CA ILE A 63 0.24 -7.80 -1.70
C ILE A 63 -0.22 -7.37 -0.31
N ILE A 64 -0.65 -6.13 -0.20
CA ILE A 64 -1.22 -5.55 1.02
C ILE A 64 -2.72 -5.44 0.79
N HIS A 65 -3.47 -6.34 1.40
CA HIS A 65 -4.93 -6.37 1.33
C HIS A 65 -5.51 -5.32 2.27
N MET A 66 -6.45 -4.54 1.77
CA MET A 66 -6.98 -3.38 2.46
C MET A 66 -8.50 -3.35 2.45
N LYS A 67 -9.06 -2.70 3.47
CA LYS A 67 -10.48 -2.43 3.61
C LYS A 67 -10.72 -0.97 3.98
N HIS A 68 -11.77 -0.40 3.42
CA HIS A 68 -12.39 0.84 3.86
C HIS A 68 -13.69 0.54 4.58
N GLU A 69 -13.93 1.25 5.68
CA GLU A 69 -15.14 1.16 6.46
C GLU A 69 -15.64 2.57 6.76
N ILE A 70 -16.94 2.76 6.62
CA ILE A 70 -17.67 3.92 7.12
C ILE A 70 -18.70 3.43 8.13
N ASN A 71 -18.92 4.19 9.20
CA ASN A 71 -19.84 3.79 10.27
C ASN A 71 -21.30 3.64 9.82
N GLU A 72 -21.67 4.23 8.68
CA GLU A 72 -23.03 4.21 8.12
C GLU A 72 -23.02 4.14 6.59
N LYS A 73 -24.15 3.78 5.96
CA LYS A 73 -24.25 3.77 4.49
C LYS A 73 -24.35 5.20 3.94
N ALA A 74 -23.34 5.64 3.19
CA ALA A 74 -23.39 6.90 2.46
C ALA A 74 -24.14 6.76 1.12
N LYS A 75 -24.83 7.83 0.67
CA LYS A 75 -25.71 7.83 -0.51
C LYS A 75 -24.98 7.78 -1.87
N SER A 76 -23.76 8.32 -1.96
CA SER A 76 -22.89 8.27 -3.15
C SER A 76 -21.54 8.90 -2.79
N SER A 77 -20.47 8.11 -2.82
CA SER A 77 -19.23 8.52 -2.14
C SER A 77 -18.01 7.78 -2.69
N PRO A 78 -17.26 8.36 -3.63
CA PRO A 78 -15.92 7.88 -3.88
C PRO A 78 -15.08 8.07 -2.60
N LEU A 79 -14.67 6.97 -2.00
CA LEU A 79 -13.71 6.87 -0.90
C LEU A 79 -12.30 7.24 -1.41
N GLU A 80 -11.36 7.48 -0.51
CA GLU A 80 -9.95 7.56 -0.89
C GLU A 80 -9.51 6.28 -1.62
N GLY A 81 -8.48 6.39 -2.45
CA GLY A 81 -7.83 5.21 -3.02
C GLY A 81 -7.25 4.29 -1.93
N PHE A 82 -6.86 3.09 -2.34
CA PHE A 82 -6.07 2.22 -1.48
C PHE A 82 -4.62 2.72 -1.47
N VAL A 83 -4.29 3.51 -0.44
CA VAL A 83 -2.99 4.18 -0.28
C VAL A 83 -2.49 4.00 1.17
N LEU A 84 -1.17 3.95 1.35
CA LEU A 84 -0.53 4.03 2.66
C LEU A 84 -0.28 5.49 3.05
N ASN A 85 -0.25 5.79 4.34
CA ASN A 85 0.12 7.14 4.76
C ASN A 85 1.58 7.45 4.41
N LYS A 86 1.85 8.66 3.92
CA LYS A 86 3.20 9.16 3.65
C LYS A 86 4.16 8.88 4.82
N GLY A 87 5.35 8.36 4.50
CA GLY A 87 6.33 7.87 5.47
C GLY A 87 6.23 6.38 5.78
N SER A 88 5.21 5.69 5.26
CA SER A 88 5.14 4.22 5.25
C SER A 88 5.97 3.65 4.10
N GLY A 89 6.56 2.49 4.30
CA GLY A 89 7.43 1.86 3.31
C GLY A 89 8.15 0.63 3.83
N LEU A 90 8.97 0.02 2.98
CA LEU A 90 9.78 -1.15 3.31
C LEU A 90 11.07 -0.75 4.02
N VAL A 91 11.39 -1.45 5.10
CA VAL A 91 12.59 -1.24 5.91
C VAL A 91 13.29 -2.56 6.23
N ILE A 92 14.60 -2.48 6.48
CA ILE A 92 15.39 -3.53 7.12
C ILE A 92 16.12 -2.87 8.29
N GLY A 93 15.70 -3.19 9.52
CA GLY A 93 16.07 -2.40 10.70
C GLY A 93 15.62 -0.95 10.52
N ASP A 94 16.52 0.01 10.74
CA ASP A 94 16.22 1.44 10.58
C ASP A 94 16.38 1.96 9.14
N LYS A 95 16.84 1.11 8.20
CA LYS A 95 17.13 1.52 6.83
C LYS A 95 15.88 1.42 5.96
N GLU A 96 15.44 2.56 5.42
CA GLU A 96 14.44 2.61 4.35
C GLU A 96 15.02 2.07 3.03
N LEU A 97 14.32 1.11 2.41
CA LEU A 97 14.82 0.48 1.19
C LEU A 97 14.65 1.35 -0.06
N ALA A 98 13.67 2.26 -0.05
CA ALA A 98 13.45 3.20 -1.15
C ALA A 98 14.65 4.11 -1.39
N SER A 99 15.36 4.54 -0.33
CA SER A 99 16.52 5.44 -0.48
C SER A 99 17.70 4.81 -1.23
N GLY A 100 17.73 3.48 -1.37
CA GLY A 100 18.77 2.74 -2.08
C GLY A 100 18.30 2.07 -3.37
N ASN A 101 17.01 2.16 -3.73
CA ASN A 101 16.45 1.47 -4.87
C ASN A 101 15.36 2.33 -5.55
N GLN A 102 15.69 2.89 -6.71
CA GLN A 102 14.82 3.80 -7.47
C GLN A 102 13.46 3.17 -7.83
N PHE A 103 13.40 1.85 -8.06
CA PHE A 103 12.15 1.19 -8.37
C PHE A 103 11.25 1.06 -7.14
N LEU A 104 11.82 0.78 -5.97
CA LEU A 104 11.07 0.81 -4.71
C LEU A 104 10.62 2.22 -4.35
N GLU A 105 11.47 3.23 -4.57
CA GLU A 105 11.13 4.64 -4.37
C GLU A 105 9.94 5.06 -5.24
N TYR A 106 9.97 4.70 -6.53
CA TYR A 106 8.88 4.96 -7.46
C TYR A 106 7.56 4.35 -6.97
N GLN A 107 7.59 3.06 -6.63
CA GLN A 107 6.39 2.35 -6.16
C GLN A 107 5.86 2.94 -4.84
N GLN A 108 6.74 3.19 -3.86
CA GLN A 108 6.34 3.78 -2.57
C GLN A 108 5.77 5.18 -2.72
N THR A 109 6.33 6.00 -3.62
CA THR A 109 5.77 7.31 -3.95
C THR A 109 4.36 7.17 -4.52
N TYR A 110 4.16 6.25 -5.46
CA TYR A 110 2.85 5.99 -6.07
C TYR A 110 1.81 5.59 -5.03
N ILE A 111 2.14 4.63 -4.15
CA ILE A 111 1.19 4.08 -3.17
C ILE A 111 0.99 4.94 -1.92
N THR A 112 1.70 6.07 -1.80
CA THR A 112 1.54 7.05 -0.72
C THR A 112 0.96 8.39 -1.18
N THR A 113 0.60 8.50 -2.46
CA THR A 113 0.15 9.74 -3.10
C THR A 113 -1.26 9.59 -3.66
N ASP A 114 -2.24 10.19 -2.97
CA ASP A 114 -3.67 9.99 -3.25
C ASP A 114 -4.09 10.29 -4.70
N TYR A 115 -3.52 11.33 -5.34
CA TYR A 115 -3.88 11.68 -6.72
C TYR A 115 -3.35 10.68 -7.76
N MET A 116 -2.31 9.91 -7.42
CA MET A 116 -1.78 8.86 -8.30
C MET A 116 -2.63 7.58 -8.22
N VAL A 117 -3.14 7.26 -7.02
CA VAL A 117 -4.00 6.08 -6.82
C VAL A 117 -5.44 6.34 -7.27
N GLY A 118 -5.91 7.59 -7.15
CA GLY A 118 -7.28 7.99 -7.48
C GLY A 118 -8.29 7.55 -6.42
N ARG A 119 -9.53 8.03 -6.54
CA ARG A 119 -10.63 7.64 -5.63
C ARG A 119 -11.28 6.33 -6.06
N THR A 120 -11.95 5.65 -5.13
CA THR A 120 -12.66 4.37 -5.41
C THR A 120 -14.01 4.30 -4.72
N ILE A 121 -14.95 3.53 -5.24
CA ILE A 121 -16.21 3.19 -4.55
C ILE A 121 -16.14 1.81 -3.87
N LYS A 122 -15.01 1.10 -4.03
CA LYS A 122 -14.83 -0.24 -3.47
C LYS A 122 -14.48 -0.17 -1.99
N GLU A 123 -15.10 -1.05 -1.21
CA GLU A 123 -14.80 -1.23 0.22
C GLU A 123 -13.54 -2.07 0.46
N SER A 124 -13.12 -2.87 -0.53
CA SER A 124 -11.92 -3.69 -0.45
C SER A 124 -11.06 -3.59 -1.71
N GLY A 125 -9.77 -3.79 -1.52
CA GLY A 125 -8.78 -3.72 -2.59
C GLY A 125 -7.40 -4.06 -2.07
N ASN A 126 -6.40 -3.82 -2.91
CA ASN A 126 -5.02 -4.13 -2.57
C ASN A 126 -4.05 -3.09 -3.10
N ILE A 127 -2.95 -2.97 -2.38
CA ILE A 127 -1.71 -2.36 -2.86
C ILE A 127 -0.76 -3.50 -3.21
N VAL A 128 -0.02 -3.34 -4.30
CA VAL A 128 0.97 -4.33 -4.73
C VAL A 128 2.33 -3.66 -4.90
N LEU A 129 3.39 -4.33 -4.44
CA LEU A 129 4.78 -3.90 -4.57
C LEU A 129 5.64 -5.06 -5.07
N ALA A 130 6.57 -4.78 -5.97
CA ALA A 130 7.64 -5.68 -6.38
C ALA A 130 8.86 -5.43 -5.49
N ILE A 131 9.22 -6.42 -4.68
CA ILE A 131 10.37 -6.38 -3.77
C ILE A 131 11.53 -7.16 -4.42
N PRO A 132 12.70 -6.54 -4.63
CA PRO A 132 13.88 -7.26 -5.09
C PRO A 132 14.16 -8.51 -4.26
N ASN A 133 14.51 -9.61 -4.93
CA ASN A 133 14.77 -10.90 -4.28
C ASN A 133 15.88 -10.83 -3.21
N GLU A 134 16.83 -9.90 -3.35
CA GLU A 134 17.87 -9.63 -2.35
C GLU A 134 17.29 -9.15 -1.01
N TYR A 135 16.24 -8.33 -1.02
CA TYR A 135 15.58 -7.82 0.18
C TYR A 135 14.53 -8.79 0.69
N ALA A 136 13.78 -9.42 -0.22
CA ALA A 136 12.72 -10.37 0.12
C ALA A 136 13.22 -11.56 0.96
N LYS A 137 14.49 -11.96 0.81
CA LYS A 137 15.11 -13.04 1.60
C LYS A 137 15.59 -12.61 2.99
N ASN A 138 15.55 -11.31 3.31
CA ASN A 138 16.07 -10.80 4.57
C ASN A 138 15.06 -11.01 5.70
N LYS A 139 15.45 -11.74 6.75
CA LYS A 139 14.57 -12.05 7.90
C LYS A 139 14.11 -10.81 8.69
N SER A 140 14.79 -9.68 8.55
CA SER A 140 14.43 -8.42 9.20
C SER A 140 13.67 -7.47 8.26
N LEU A 141 13.18 -7.98 7.12
CA LEU A 141 12.34 -7.20 6.22
C LEU A 141 10.99 -6.92 6.87
N GLN A 142 10.65 -5.63 6.97
CA GLN A 142 9.41 -5.17 7.58
C GLN A 142 8.70 -4.14 6.69
N LEU A 143 7.38 -4.11 6.80
CA LEU A 143 6.56 -3.00 6.32
C LEU A 143 6.36 -2.02 7.48
N LYS A 144 7.02 -0.88 7.41
CA LYS A 144 6.80 0.26 8.32
C LYS A 144 5.54 1.00 7.89
N LEU A 145 4.63 1.21 8.83
CA LEU A 145 3.36 1.88 8.65
C LEU A 145 3.28 3.11 9.55
N VAL A 146 2.97 4.25 8.95
CA VAL A 146 2.52 5.42 9.68
C VAL A 146 1.03 5.29 9.88
N GLN A 147 0.56 5.15 11.11
CA GLN A 147 -0.85 5.24 11.46
C GLN A 147 -1.23 6.70 11.71
N LYS A 148 -2.40 7.11 11.22
CA LYS A 148 -3.00 8.42 11.47
C LYS A 148 -4.42 8.22 11.98
N ILE A 149 -4.59 8.24 13.30
CA ILE A 149 -5.88 7.98 13.94
C ILE A 149 -6.34 9.26 14.63
N ASP A 150 -7.39 9.89 14.09
CA ASP A 150 -8.00 11.12 14.62
C ASP A 150 -6.94 12.21 14.91
N GLY A 151 -6.03 12.41 13.96
CA GLY A 151 -4.94 13.39 14.03
C GLY A 151 -3.69 12.95 14.82
N LYS A 152 -3.70 11.78 15.46
CA LYS A 152 -2.53 11.22 16.17
C LYS A 152 -1.72 10.29 15.27
N ASN A 153 -0.40 10.47 15.30
CA ASN A 153 0.54 9.66 14.52
C ASN A 153 1.18 8.57 15.39
N GLN A 154 1.27 7.36 14.84
CA GLN A 154 1.94 6.22 15.47
C GLN A 154 2.71 5.43 14.41
N LEU A 155 3.76 4.73 14.81
CA LEU A 155 4.48 3.82 13.93
C LEU A 155 4.16 2.38 14.29
N VAL A 156 3.85 1.58 13.28
CA VAL A 156 3.63 0.14 13.39
C VAL A 156 4.52 -0.56 12.37
N TYR A 157 5.05 -1.71 12.74
CA TYR A 157 5.90 -2.53 11.89
C TYR A 157 5.22 -3.88 11.71
N ILE A 158 5.15 -4.35 10.47
CA ILE A 158 4.67 -5.70 10.12
C ILE A 158 5.86 -6.48 9.60
N ASP A 159 6.20 -7.58 10.27
CA ASP A 159 7.20 -8.54 9.79
C ASP A 159 6.70 -9.25 8.52
N LEU A 160 7.56 -9.34 7.51
CA LEU A 160 7.21 -9.91 6.19
C LEU A 160 7.81 -11.31 5.94
N ASN A 161 8.57 -11.86 6.89
CA ASN A 161 9.27 -13.15 6.81
C ASN A 161 9.12 -13.97 8.09
#